data_AF-A0A7T1HLS1-F1
#
_entry.id   AF-A0A7T1HLS1-F1
#
_cell.length_a   1.000
_cell.length_b   1.000
_cell.length_c   1.000
_cell.angle_alpha   90.00
_cell.angle_beta   90.00
_cell.angle_gamma   90.00
#
_symmetry.space_group_name_H-M   'P 1'
#
loop_
_entity.id
_entity.type
_entity.pdbx_description
1 polymer ?
#
loop_
_entity_poly.entity_id
_entity_poly.type
_entity_poly.pdbx_seq_one_letter_code
_entity_poly.pdbx_strand_id
1 'polypeptide(L)'
;MEKPLSPLNQGLNPLRGAPLWGQLVSLPAATPAIDSRLAQSAAAAPLWLALQPYANARLCLFEVDRPESRNPIPIRRHVIDCFLEQSGIVSGYNDTALTDPGDVLLRGYLCRAAILPVSTSNTFDWLAAELNWGTPGCRDEAPLPWDPSLLGTVQAPCQGVMWLGDLAQLSPQGGLPSGGRAQFAGCQVMHFGADYGPGGIGLLVQPLLGEAIQLVLRPHSVLVLRDGDTLNLIAERYSTTVATLRRINPQLESTQTITAVEGDSLAVLAGRHGTTESKLRSLNPVVQQSETYISVEGDTLSSVAAEQNLSLSLLRQFNSELSSWPSEEPLPAGTTLLLPLYRSTTPIPAGMQLLVPGYLPSTQLPAGEWIYLPARRSAPVLDELPDPAG
;
A
#
# COMPACT_ATOMS: atom_id res chain seq x y z
N MET A 1 32.42 20.67 -3.24
CA MET A 1 31.21 19.86 -3.50
C MET A 1 30.19 20.26 -2.44
N GLU A 2 29.43 21.31 -2.75
CA GLU A 2 28.46 21.90 -1.83
C GLU A 2 27.15 21.11 -1.86
N LYS A 3 26.63 20.77 -0.68
CA LYS A 3 25.31 20.15 -0.51
C LYS A 3 24.22 21.14 -0.96
N PRO A 4 23.13 20.70 -1.59
CA PRO A 4 22.01 21.59 -1.89
C PRO A 4 21.32 21.97 -0.57
N LEU A 5 21.53 23.21 -0.14
CA LEU A 5 20.77 23.83 0.95
C LEU A 5 19.42 24.31 0.40
N SER A 6 18.36 24.15 1.20
CA SER A 6 17.00 24.64 0.90
C SER A 6 17.01 26.07 0.31
N PRO A 7 16.32 26.34 -0.82
CA PRO A 7 16.19 27.67 -1.42
C PRO A 7 15.55 28.72 -0.49
N LEU A 8 14.83 28.27 0.55
CA LEU A 8 14.28 29.15 1.58
C LEU A 8 15.36 29.69 2.53
N ASN A 9 16.44 28.93 2.78
CA ASN A 9 17.47 29.29 3.77
C ASN A 9 18.52 30.25 3.23
N GLN A 10 18.63 30.43 1.90
CA GLN A 10 19.62 31.34 1.31
C GLN A 10 19.01 32.60 0.68
N GLY A 11 17.68 32.78 0.73
CA GLY A 11 17.07 33.91 0.03
C GLY A 11 17.34 33.90 -1.48
N LEU A 12 17.71 32.73 -2.03
CA LEU A 12 17.80 32.41 -3.45
C LEU A 12 16.48 31.78 -3.89
N ASN A 13 15.38 32.41 -3.53
CA ASN A 13 14.12 32.15 -4.19
C ASN A 13 14.29 32.64 -5.64
N PRO A 14 14.23 31.79 -6.67
CA PRO A 14 14.30 32.25 -8.08
C PRO A 14 13.15 33.22 -8.42
N LEU A 15 12.16 33.36 -7.52
CA LEU A 15 11.06 34.30 -7.60
C LEU A 15 11.27 35.59 -6.79
N ARG A 16 12.41 35.78 -6.09
CA ARG A 16 12.65 36.99 -5.28
C ARG A 16 12.85 38.26 -6.12
N GLY A 17 13.11 38.11 -7.42
CA GLY A 17 13.15 39.19 -8.39
C GLY A 17 11.87 39.32 -9.23
N ALA A 18 10.89 38.44 -9.04
CA ALA A 18 9.60 38.55 -9.72
C ALA A 18 8.72 39.54 -8.94
N PRO A 19 8.21 40.62 -9.57
CA PRO A 19 7.42 41.67 -8.91
C PRO A 19 6.04 41.20 -8.40
N LEU A 20 5.80 39.89 -8.32
CA LEU A 20 4.48 39.28 -8.11
C LEU A 20 4.39 38.46 -6.82
N TRP A 21 5.46 38.37 -6.02
CA TRP A 21 5.42 37.59 -4.76
C TRP A 21 4.43 38.16 -3.73
N GLY A 22 4.13 39.46 -3.80
CA GLY A 22 3.09 40.10 -2.99
C GLY A 22 1.66 39.97 -3.53
N GLN A 23 1.47 39.42 -4.74
CA GLN A 23 0.14 39.28 -5.36
C GLN A 23 -0.46 37.87 -5.22
N LEU A 24 0.31 36.85 -4.82
CA LEU A 24 -0.25 35.52 -4.54
C LEU A 24 -1.07 35.43 -3.26
N VAL A 25 -1.06 36.48 -2.44
CA VAL A 25 -1.85 36.59 -1.20
C VAL A 25 -3.06 37.52 -1.39
N SER A 26 -3.30 38.08 -2.59
CA SER A 26 -4.48 38.92 -2.80
C SER A 26 -5.04 38.90 -4.24
N LEU A 27 -6.30 38.45 -4.31
CA LEU A 27 -7.37 38.75 -5.31
C LEU A 27 -7.50 37.84 -6.56
N PRO A 28 -8.69 37.78 -7.20
CA PRO A 28 -10.08 37.80 -6.69
C PRO A 28 -10.91 36.60 -7.20
N ALA A 29 -12.14 36.47 -6.69
CA ALA A 29 -13.13 35.52 -7.18
C ALA A 29 -13.38 35.65 -8.71
N ALA A 30 -13.72 34.52 -9.32
CA ALA A 30 -14.06 34.30 -10.72
C ALA A 30 -14.69 35.47 -11.49
N THR A 31 -14.22 35.73 -12.73
CA THR A 31 -15.07 35.88 -13.94
C THR A 31 -14.23 36.03 -15.23
N PRO A 32 -14.75 35.65 -16.42
CA PRO A 32 -13.99 35.53 -17.66
C PRO A 32 -14.20 36.72 -18.61
N ALA A 33 -13.12 37.30 -19.15
CA ALA A 33 -13.13 38.02 -20.44
C ALA A 33 -11.70 38.30 -20.90
N ILE A 34 -11.24 37.63 -21.96
CA ILE A 34 -10.07 38.05 -22.73
C ILE A 34 -10.53 38.29 -24.17
N ASP A 35 -10.39 39.56 -24.59
CA ASP A 35 -10.76 40.13 -25.88
C ASP A 35 -9.72 39.76 -26.97
N SER A 36 -10.20 39.46 -28.18
CA SER A 36 -9.53 38.65 -29.19
C SER A 36 -8.91 39.45 -30.36
N ARG A 37 -8.13 40.51 -30.10
CA ARG A 37 -7.67 41.42 -31.17
C ARG A 37 -6.18 41.80 -31.24
N LEU A 38 -5.27 40.94 -30.81
CA LEU A 38 -3.86 41.04 -31.24
C LEU A 38 -3.32 39.65 -31.65
N ALA A 39 -3.21 39.45 -32.97
CA ALA A 39 -2.69 38.27 -33.67
C ALA A 39 -1.18 38.05 -33.37
N GLN A 40 -0.77 36.87 -32.89
CA GLN A 40 -0.28 35.69 -33.63
C GLN A 40 0.94 35.89 -34.57
N SER A 41 2.06 35.24 -34.23
CA SER A 41 2.84 34.42 -35.17
C SER A 41 3.41 33.19 -34.42
N ALA A 42 3.26 32.03 -35.02
CA ALA A 42 3.33 30.71 -34.40
C ALA A 42 4.75 30.19 -34.11
N ALA A 43 4.97 29.68 -32.89
CA ALA A 43 5.55 28.35 -32.55
C ALA A 43 6.28 28.35 -31.18
N ALA A 44 5.53 28.15 -30.08
CA ALA A 44 5.96 27.41 -28.88
C ALA A 44 4.84 27.42 -27.81
N ALA A 45 4.11 26.33 -27.68
CA ALA A 45 3.51 25.95 -26.40
C ALA A 45 3.47 24.41 -26.37
N PRO A 46 3.90 23.79 -25.26
CA PRO A 46 3.01 23.83 -24.11
C PRO A 46 3.73 24.23 -22.81
N LEU A 47 3.10 25.12 -22.05
CA LEU A 47 3.47 25.45 -20.66
C LEU A 47 3.17 24.29 -19.68
N TRP A 48 3.36 23.02 -20.04
CA TRP A 48 3.84 22.07 -19.00
C TRP A 48 5.18 22.58 -18.42
N LEU A 49 5.90 23.34 -19.27
CA LEU A 49 6.98 24.29 -19.02
C LEU A 49 6.65 25.55 -18.20
N ALA A 50 5.47 25.69 -17.62
CA ALA A 50 5.30 26.57 -16.46
C ALA A 50 4.69 25.82 -15.29
N LEU A 51 5.07 24.56 -15.04
CA LEU A 51 4.84 23.86 -13.76
C LEU A 51 3.38 23.88 -13.22
N GLN A 52 2.44 24.10 -14.14
CA GLN A 52 0.98 24.02 -14.07
C GLN A 52 0.21 24.73 -12.93
N PRO A 53 0.40 26.01 -12.52
CA PRO A 53 1.54 26.88 -12.29
C PRO A 53 2.17 26.76 -10.87
N TYR A 54 1.67 25.83 -10.05
CA TYR A 54 2.13 25.49 -8.70
C TYR A 54 1.93 23.95 -8.54
N ALA A 55 3.02 23.22 -8.30
CA ALA A 55 3.20 21.75 -8.29
C ALA A 55 3.12 21.00 -9.65
N ASN A 56 3.98 20.00 -9.84
CA ASN A 56 3.97 19.10 -11.01
C ASN A 56 3.48 17.68 -10.70
N ALA A 57 3.24 17.35 -9.43
CA ALA A 57 2.69 16.09 -9.00
C ALA A 57 1.76 16.29 -7.79
N ARG A 58 0.77 15.40 -7.67
CA ARG A 58 -0.07 15.28 -6.49
C ARG A 58 0.13 13.92 -5.84
N LEU A 59 0.33 13.92 -4.53
CA LEU A 59 0.50 12.75 -3.70
C LEU A 59 -0.74 12.57 -2.82
N CYS A 60 -1.15 11.33 -2.60
CA CYS A 60 -2.04 10.96 -1.52
C CYS A 60 -1.30 9.98 -0.61
N LEU A 61 -0.96 10.43 0.58
CA LEU A 61 -0.25 9.69 1.62
C LEU A 61 -1.21 9.33 2.75
N PHE A 62 -0.91 8.27 3.48
CA PHE A 62 -1.76 7.77 4.56
C PHE A 62 -1.11 8.04 5.91
N GLU A 63 -1.78 8.80 6.76
CA GLU A 63 -1.45 8.90 8.17
C GLU A 63 -1.97 7.65 8.88
N VAL A 64 -1.15 7.06 9.73
CA VAL A 64 -1.43 5.78 10.38
C VAL A 64 -1.38 5.92 11.89
N ASP A 65 -2.07 5.03 12.59
CA ASP A 65 -2.12 5.00 14.05
C ASP A 65 -0.77 4.82 14.73
N ARG A 66 0.06 3.94 14.19
CA ARG A 66 1.39 3.60 14.70
C ARG A 66 2.33 3.33 13.53
N PRO A 67 3.21 4.29 13.18
CA PRO A 67 4.18 4.14 12.09
C PRO A 67 5.08 2.89 12.23
N GLU A 68 5.38 2.49 13.47
CA GLU A 68 6.20 1.32 13.79
C GLU A 68 5.42 -0.02 13.79
N SER A 69 4.10 0.01 13.62
CA SER A 69 3.28 -1.21 13.56
C SER A 69 3.54 -2.01 12.29
N ARG A 70 3.52 -3.33 12.40
CA ARG A 70 3.56 -4.23 11.22
C ARG A 70 2.30 -4.13 10.37
N ASN A 71 1.17 -3.79 10.99
CA ASN A 71 -0.14 -3.63 10.35
C ASN A 71 -0.69 -2.25 10.74
N PRO A 72 -0.15 -1.16 10.17
CA PRO A 72 -0.59 0.18 10.51
C PRO A 72 -2.01 0.42 9.97
N ILE A 73 -2.86 1.06 10.76
CA ILE A 73 -4.25 1.37 10.38
C ILE A 73 -4.30 2.82 9.90
N PRO A 74 -4.70 3.09 8.63
CA PRO A 74 -4.87 4.45 8.16
C PRO A 74 -5.95 5.21 8.96
N ILE A 75 -5.61 6.39 9.47
CA ILE A 75 -6.51 7.30 10.20
C ILE A 75 -6.97 8.47 9.34
N ARG A 76 -6.06 9.04 8.52
CA ARG A 76 -6.35 10.16 7.59
C ARG A 76 -5.59 10.01 6.28
N ARG A 77 -6.07 10.70 5.25
CA ARG A 77 -5.35 10.88 3.97
C ARG A 77 -4.80 12.30 3.91
N HIS A 78 -3.52 12.40 3.56
CA HIS A 78 -2.82 13.66 3.33
C HIS A 78 -2.62 13.82 1.84
N VAL A 79 -3.25 14.85 1.27
CA VAL A 79 -3.08 15.22 -0.13
C VAL A 79 -2.04 16.31 -0.22
N ILE A 80 -0.97 16.08 -0.97
CA ILE A 80 0.17 16.99 -1.06
C ILE A 80 0.45 17.27 -2.52
N ASP A 81 0.49 18.56 -2.87
CA ASP A 81 0.99 19.01 -4.16
C ASP A 81 2.46 19.39 -3.99
N CYS A 82 3.32 18.86 -4.85
CA CYS A 82 4.77 19.05 -4.76
C CYS A 82 5.43 19.31 -6.12
N PHE A 83 6.60 19.94 -6.05
CA PHE A 83 7.55 19.97 -7.16
C PHE A 83 8.53 18.83 -7.02
N LEU A 84 8.70 18.04 -8.07
CA LEU A 84 9.60 16.90 -8.11
C LEU A 84 10.55 17.00 -9.31
N GLU A 85 11.81 16.72 -9.06
CA GLU A 85 12.85 16.49 -10.05
C GLU A 85 13.42 15.07 -9.89
N GLN A 86 13.80 14.46 -11.01
CA GLN A 86 14.47 13.16 -10.99
C GLN A 86 15.90 13.33 -10.49
N SER A 87 16.20 12.73 -9.34
CA SER A 87 17.52 12.76 -8.72
C SER A 87 18.37 11.55 -9.09
N GLY A 88 17.78 10.43 -9.46
CA GLY A 88 18.51 9.21 -9.80
C GLY A 88 17.59 8.03 -10.13
N ILE A 89 18.21 6.91 -10.54
CA ILE A 89 17.53 5.63 -10.72
C ILE A 89 18.04 4.71 -9.62
N VAL A 90 17.15 3.95 -8.99
CA VAL A 90 17.53 2.92 -8.04
C VAL A 90 18.11 1.75 -8.83
N SER A 91 19.43 1.59 -8.79
CA SER A 91 20.12 0.44 -9.35
C SER A 91 20.33 -0.61 -8.26
N GLY A 92 20.28 -1.90 -8.63
CA GLY A 92 20.39 -3.03 -7.69
C GLY A 92 21.70 -3.12 -6.91
N TYR A 93 22.67 -2.23 -7.15
CA TYR A 93 23.91 -2.15 -6.36
C TYR A 93 23.77 -1.29 -5.09
N ASN A 94 22.79 -0.38 -5.05
CA ASN A 94 22.54 0.51 -3.90
C ASN A 94 21.47 -0.04 -2.94
N ASP A 95 21.12 -1.32 -3.07
CA ASP A 95 19.84 -1.85 -2.60
C ASP A 95 19.86 -2.21 -1.10
N THR A 96 19.17 -1.39 -0.30
CA THR A 96 18.41 -1.95 0.82
C THR A 96 17.23 -2.71 0.23
N ALA A 97 16.90 -3.90 0.73
CA ALA A 97 15.87 -4.83 0.24
C ALA A 97 14.41 -4.31 0.16
N LEU A 98 14.20 -3.01 0.15
CA LEU A 98 12.92 -2.32 0.15
C LEU A 98 12.50 -1.78 -1.22
N THR A 99 13.39 -1.67 -2.21
CA THR A 99 13.15 -1.01 -3.52
C THR A 99 13.35 -1.96 -4.70
N ASP A 100 12.52 -1.84 -5.74
CA ASP A 100 12.60 -2.71 -6.92
C ASP A 100 13.54 -2.11 -7.99
N PRO A 101 14.25 -2.93 -8.79
CA PRO A 101 15.00 -2.45 -9.94
C PRO A 101 14.07 -1.74 -10.95
N GLY A 102 14.36 -0.47 -11.24
CA GLY A 102 13.52 0.38 -12.10
C GLY A 102 12.68 1.42 -11.37
N ASP A 103 12.74 1.43 -10.03
CA ASP A 103 12.27 2.54 -9.22
C ASP A 103 13.11 3.81 -9.46
N VAL A 104 12.46 4.98 -9.39
CA VAL A 104 13.11 6.27 -9.68
C VAL A 104 13.15 7.13 -8.43
N LEU A 105 14.33 7.64 -8.08
CA LEU A 105 14.50 8.54 -6.95
C LEU A 105 14.12 9.96 -7.37
N LEU A 106 13.13 10.54 -6.68
CA LEU A 106 12.68 11.91 -6.88
C LEU A 106 12.97 12.76 -5.64
N ARG A 107 13.31 14.02 -5.87
CA ARG A 107 13.52 15.04 -4.84
C ARG A 107 12.74 16.29 -5.18
N GLY A 108 12.38 17.08 -4.19
CA GLY A 108 11.89 18.44 -4.43
C GLY A 108 11.21 19.03 -3.22
N TYR A 109 10.11 19.76 -3.39
CA TYR A 109 9.55 20.61 -2.34
C TYR A 109 8.01 20.54 -2.26
N LEU A 110 7.49 20.64 -1.04
CA LEU A 110 6.06 20.68 -0.74
C LEU A 110 5.47 22.06 -1.08
N CYS A 111 4.38 22.11 -1.83
CA CYS A 111 3.75 23.37 -2.26
C CYS A 111 2.50 23.70 -1.46
N ARG A 112 1.59 22.73 -1.29
CA ARG A 112 0.38 22.83 -0.48
C ARG A 112 -0.06 21.44 -0.01
N ALA A 113 -0.84 21.40 1.05
CA ALA A 113 -1.33 20.16 1.66
C ALA A 113 -2.80 20.30 2.03
N ALA A 114 -3.55 19.21 1.98
CA ALA A 114 -4.93 19.11 2.44
C ALA A 114 -5.13 17.80 3.18
N ILE A 115 -6.08 17.77 4.11
CA ILE A 115 -6.42 16.57 4.89
C ILE A 115 -7.80 16.09 4.46
N LEU A 116 -7.88 14.79 4.18
CA LEU A 116 -9.11 14.10 3.82
C LEU A 116 -9.40 12.95 4.79
N PRO A 117 -10.68 12.62 5.00
CA PRO A 117 -11.05 11.42 5.75
C PRO A 117 -10.58 10.15 5.00
N VAL A 118 -10.32 9.07 5.74
CA VAL A 118 -9.87 7.78 5.15
C VAL A 118 -10.95 7.11 4.33
N SER A 119 -12.20 7.11 4.83
CA SER A 119 -13.32 6.49 4.14
C SER A 119 -14.10 7.55 3.39
N THR A 120 -14.25 7.35 2.08
CA THR A 120 -15.09 8.17 1.22
C THR A 120 -15.82 7.28 0.22
N SER A 121 -16.92 7.80 -0.34
CA SER A 121 -17.68 7.11 -1.39
C SER A 121 -17.02 7.19 -2.76
N ASN A 122 -15.98 8.03 -2.92
CA ASN A 122 -15.23 8.20 -4.14
C ASN A 122 -13.74 8.03 -3.86
N THR A 123 -13.15 6.97 -4.40
CA THR A 123 -11.73 6.62 -4.25
C THR A 123 -10.77 7.64 -4.84
N PHE A 124 -11.22 8.44 -5.81
CA PHE A 124 -10.43 9.47 -6.49
C PHE A 124 -10.80 10.91 -6.09
N ASP A 125 -11.52 11.09 -4.98
CA ASP A 125 -11.83 12.40 -4.42
C ASP A 125 -10.58 13.28 -4.15
N TRP A 126 -9.44 12.68 -3.82
CA TRP A 126 -8.17 13.40 -3.65
C TRP A 126 -7.62 14.01 -4.96
N LEU A 127 -8.12 13.55 -6.11
CA LEU A 127 -7.88 14.17 -7.41
C LEU A 127 -8.85 15.33 -7.69
N ALA A 128 -9.64 15.78 -6.71
CA ALA A 128 -10.49 16.94 -6.90
C ALA A 128 -9.66 18.21 -7.15
N ALA A 129 -10.06 19.03 -8.12
CA ALA A 129 -9.38 20.30 -8.41
C ALA A 129 -9.38 21.23 -7.18
N GLU A 130 -10.49 21.25 -6.46
CA GLU A 130 -10.70 22.05 -5.26
C GLU A 130 -10.71 21.14 -4.03
N LEU A 131 -9.81 21.41 -3.10
CA LEU A 131 -9.75 20.78 -1.78
C LEU A 131 -9.64 21.89 -0.73
N ASN A 132 -9.91 21.55 0.53
CA ASN A 132 -9.65 22.44 1.66
C ASN A 132 -8.15 22.50 1.93
N TRP A 133 -7.43 23.24 1.08
CA TRP A 133 -5.98 23.42 1.19
C TRP A 133 -5.63 24.16 2.48
N GLY A 134 -4.66 23.62 3.21
CA GLY A 134 -4.09 24.24 4.39
C GLY A 134 -3.33 25.52 4.05
N THR A 135 -3.34 26.46 5.00
CA THR A 135 -2.69 27.76 4.86
C THR A 135 -1.15 27.61 4.90
N PRO A 136 -0.40 28.24 3.98
CA PRO A 136 1.05 28.32 4.07
C PRO A 136 1.52 28.87 5.42
N GLY A 137 2.39 28.13 6.11
CA GLY A 137 3.23 28.67 7.19
C GLY A 137 2.60 28.80 8.59
N CYS A 138 1.46 28.18 8.88
CA CYS A 138 0.96 28.09 10.26
C CYS A 138 0.79 26.63 10.69
N ARG A 139 1.43 26.27 11.81
CA ARG A 139 0.99 25.16 12.64
C ARG A 139 -0.21 25.67 13.42
N ASP A 140 -1.41 25.13 13.20
CA ASP A 140 -2.35 25.09 14.31
C ASP A 140 -1.65 24.32 15.44
N GLU A 141 -1.63 24.84 16.66
CA GLU A 141 -0.83 24.30 17.77
C GLU A 141 -0.97 22.77 17.85
N ALA A 142 0.04 22.05 17.36
CA ALA A 142 0.06 20.60 17.43
C ALA A 142 0.12 20.23 18.91
N PRO A 143 -0.88 19.52 19.45
CA PRO A 143 -0.82 19.06 20.81
C PRO A 143 0.39 18.13 20.96
N LEU A 144 1.01 18.18 22.14
CA LEU A 144 2.21 17.42 22.51
C LEU A 144 2.14 15.92 22.11
N PRO A 145 3.30 15.27 21.86
CA PRO A 145 3.44 14.11 20.97
C PRO A 145 2.92 12.76 21.52
N TRP A 146 2.09 12.75 22.56
CA TRP A 146 1.65 11.54 23.25
C TRP A 146 0.20 11.14 22.95
N ASP A 147 -0.53 11.91 22.14
CA ASP A 147 -1.85 11.52 21.63
C ASP A 147 -1.83 11.33 20.10
N PRO A 148 -1.86 10.08 19.61
CA PRO A 148 -1.90 9.77 18.18
C PRO A 148 -3.13 10.35 17.46
N SER A 149 -4.22 10.64 18.18
CA SER A 149 -5.41 11.26 17.59
C SER A 149 -5.25 12.77 17.30
N LEU A 150 -4.25 13.38 17.94
CA LEU A 150 -3.86 14.79 17.82
C LEU A 150 -2.68 15.01 16.88
N LEU A 151 -2.01 13.93 16.43
CA LEU A 151 -1.13 14.00 15.27
C LEU A 151 -1.99 14.43 14.07
N GLY A 152 -1.62 15.56 13.47
CA GLY A 152 -2.32 16.16 12.36
C GLY A 152 -1.56 16.01 11.04
N THR A 153 -0.62 15.06 10.95
CA THR A 153 0.43 15.06 9.93
C THR A 153 0.99 13.67 9.68
N VAL A 154 1.24 13.33 8.41
CA VAL A 154 1.89 12.08 7.99
C VAL A 154 3.36 12.01 8.44
N GLN A 155 3.84 10.83 8.82
CA GLN A 155 5.24 10.58 9.20
C GLN A 155 5.95 9.73 8.14
N ALA A 156 7.19 10.07 7.80
CA ALA A 156 8.01 9.28 6.88
C ALA A 156 8.88 8.26 7.66
N PRO A 157 9.12 7.04 7.16
CA PRO A 157 8.77 6.57 5.83
C PRO A 157 7.27 6.23 5.72
N CYS A 158 6.65 6.65 4.63
CA CYS A 158 5.25 6.32 4.34
C CYS A 158 5.05 5.96 2.87
N GLN A 159 4.05 5.12 2.61
CA GLN A 159 3.65 4.74 1.26
C GLN A 159 2.38 5.50 0.87
N GLY A 160 2.21 5.72 -0.42
CA GLY A 160 1.05 6.38 -0.98
C GLY A 160 0.94 6.18 -2.47
N VAL A 161 0.03 6.95 -3.06
CA VAL A 161 -0.20 7.00 -4.50
C VAL A 161 0.13 8.38 -5.03
N MET A 162 0.55 8.44 -6.29
CA MET A 162 1.02 9.64 -6.96
C MET A 162 0.34 9.78 -8.31
N TRP A 163 -0.06 11.01 -8.58
CA TRP A 163 -0.52 11.47 -9.88
C TRP A 163 0.57 12.32 -10.54
N LEU A 164 1.08 11.85 -11.67
CA LEU A 164 2.10 12.52 -12.50
C LEU A 164 1.50 13.18 -13.76
N GLY A 165 0.17 13.28 -13.85
CA GLY A 165 -0.51 13.92 -14.97
C GLY A 165 -0.70 15.42 -14.81
N ASP A 166 -1.27 16.06 -15.83
CA ASP A 166 -1.58 17.49 -15.81
C ASP A 166 -2.63 17.81 -14.73
N LEU A 167 -2.24 18.64 -13.74
CA LEU A 167 -3.12 19.06 -12.65
C LEU A 167 -4.30 19.92 -13.13
N ALA A 168 -4.17 20.57 -14.29
CA ALA A 168 -5.26 21.34 -14.90
C ALA A 168 -6.41 20.45 -15.41
N GLN A 169 -6.18 19.14 -15.55
CA GLN A 169 -7.20 18.17 -15.98
C GLN A 169 -8.02 17.61 -14.82
N LEU A 170 -7.70 17.99 -13.57
CA LEU A 170 -8.46 17.59 -12.40
C LEU A 170 -9.85 18.25 -12.40
N SER A 171 -10.86 17.52 -11.91
CA SER A 171 -12.25 17.99 -11.85
C SER A 171 -12.71 18.18 -10.41
N PRO A 172 -13.71 19.02 -10.11
CA PRO A 172 -14.19 19.22 -8.74
C PRO A 172 -14.80 17.97 -8.09
N GLN A 173 -15.30 17.03 -8.89
CA GLN A 173 -16.01 15.84 -8.39
C GLN A 173 -15.08 14.70 -7.98
N GLY A 174 -13.78 14.79 -8.32
CA GLY A 174 -12.82 13.71 -8.14
C GLY A 174 -13.01 12.58 -9.16
N GLY A 175 -11.92 12.02 -9.67
CA GLY A 175 -11.98 10.99 -10.71
C GLY A 175 -10.69 10.93 -11.51
N LEU A 176 -10.41 9.76 -12.08
CA LEU A 176 -9.34 9.62 -13.06
C LEU A 176 -9.70 10.42 -14.31
N PRO A 177 -8.89 11.42 -14.72
CA PRO A 177 -9.18 12.17 -15.93
C PRO A 177 -9.03 11.28 -17.17
N SER A 178 -9.90 11.50 -18.15
CA SER A 178 -9.92 10.74 -19.40
C SER A 178 -8.72 11.14 -20.28
N GLY A 179 -7.60 10.43 -20.18
CA GLY A 179 -6.41 10.72 -20.99
C GLY A 179 -5.35 9.62 -20.90
N GLY A 180 -4.86 9.16 -22.06
CA GLY A 180 -3.93 8.03 -22.19
C GLY A 180 -2.49 8.26 -21.69
N ARG A 181 -2.21 9.34 -20.95
CA ARG A 181 -0.88 9.64 -20.39
C ARG A 181 -0.89 9.93 -18.88
N ALA A 182 -2.04 9.76 -18.25
CA ALA A 182 -2.22 9.72 -16.81
C ALA A 182 -1.30 8.65 -16.18
N GLN A 183 -0.16 9.04 -15.61
CA GLN A 183 0.71 8.12 -14.87
C GLN A 183 0.25 8.11 -13.41
N PHE A 184 -0.65 7.19 -13.12
CA PHE A 184 -0.97 6.78 -11.76
C PHE A 184 0.10 5.79 -11.30
N ALA A 185 0.82 6.14 -10.24
CA ALA A 185 1.92 5.33 -9.74
C ALA A 185 1.86 5.24 -8.21
N GLY A 186 2.52 4.25 -7.63
CA GLY A 186 2.78 4.28 -6.21
C GLY A 186 3.99 5.16 -5.91
N CYS A 187 4.08 5.62 -4.68
CA CYS A 187 5.27 6.29 -4.18
C CYS A 187 5.58 5.85 -2.76
N GLN A 188 6.86 5.86 -2.41
CA GLN A 188 7.32 5.73 -1.04
C GLN A 188 8.11 6.97 -0.66
N VAL A 189 7.59 7.75 0.29
CA VAL A 189 8.30 8.90 0.83
C VAL A 189 9.28 8.40 1.87
N MET A 190 10.54 8.80 1.72
CA MET A 190 11.64 8.38 2.59
C MET A 190 11.84 9.34 3.75
N HIS A 191 11.76 10.64 3.50
CA HIS A 191 11.82 11.67 4.54
C HIS A 191 11.20 12.99 4.05
N PHE A 192 10.87 13.84 5.02
CA PHE A 192 10.55 15.26 4.84
C PHE A 192 11.62 16.11 5.52
N GLY A 193 11.83 17.33 5.04
CA GLY A 193 12.83 18.26 5.58
C GLY A 193 14.21 18.10 4.96
N ALA A 194 15.22 18.72 5.59
CA ALA A 194 16.58 18.75 5.07
C ALA A 194 17.30 17.40 5.17
N ASP A 195 18.16 17.10 4.19
CA ASP A 195 19.11 15.99 4.26
C ASP A 195 20.12 16.20 5.40
N TYR A 196 19.76 15.75 6.60
CA TYR A 196 20.74 15.60 7.67
C TYR A 196 21.61 14.39 7.29
N GLY A 197 22.89 14.64 7.03
CA GLY A 197 23.85 13.64 6.54
C GLY A 197 23.96 12.39 7.45
N PRO A 198 24.85 11.43 7.12
CA PRO A 198 24.96 10.17 7.83
C PRO A 198 25.25 10.41 9.33
N GLY A 199 24.25 10.21 10.19
CA GLY A 199 24.30 10.51 11.63
C GLY A 199 23.18 11.42 12.14
N GLY A 200 22.39 12.04 11.24
CA GLY A 200 21.11 12.63 11.62
C GLY A 200 20.10 11.52 11.86
N ILE A 201 19.62 11.38 13.09
CA ILE A 201 18.43 10.59 13.39
C ILE A 201 17.36 11.15 12.46
N GLY A 202 16.92 10.36 11.47
CA GLY A 202 15.81 10.69 10.59
C GLY A 202 14.57 10.80 11.46
N LEU A 203 14.43 11.95 12.10
CA LEU A 203 13.32 12.21 12.98
C LEU A 203 12.07 12.15 12.11
N LEU A 204 11.06 11.49 12.64
CA LEU A 204 9.68 11.48 12.16
C LEU A 204 9.16 12.92 12.20
N VAL A 205 9.70 13.80 11.37
CA VAL A 205 9.34 15.21 11.34
C VAL A 205 8.14 15.36 10.41
N GLN A 206 7.12 15.97 10.97
CA GLN A 206 5.90 16.33 10.29
C GLN A 206 6.23 17.26 9.09
N PRO A 207 5.73 16.97 7.87
CA PRO A 207 6.01 17.81 6.71
C PRO A 207 5.44 19.23 6.86
N LEU A 208 6.26 20.25 6.62
CA LEU A 208 5.81 21.64 6.50
C LEU A 208 5.78 22.12 5.05
N LEU A 209 4.87 23.04 4.72
CA LEU A 209 4.84 23.67 3.40
C LEU A 209 6.17 24.38 3.12
N GLY A 210 6.76 24.09 1.96
CA GLY A 210 8.08 24.56 1.55
C GLY A 210 9.25 23.66 1.97
N GLU A 211 9.04 22.62 2.78
CA GLU A 211 10.11 21.67 3.10
C GLU A 211 10.46 20.77 1.92
N ALA A 212 11.69 20.25 1.95
CA ALA A 212 12.13 19.28 0.98
C ALA A 212 11.44 17.93 1.21
N ILE A 213 11.24 17.19 0.13
CA ILE A 213 10.71 15.83 0.13
C ILE A 213 11.65 14.97 -0.72
N GLN A 214 11.98 13.79 -0.20
CA GLN A 214 12.64 12.74 -0.97
C GLN A 214 11.76 11.50 -0.99
N LEU A 215 11.53 10.98 -2.19
CA LEU A 215 10.67 9.82 -2.39
C LEU A 215 11.16 8.94 -3.53
N VAL A 216 10.64 7.72 -3.55
CA VAL A 216 10.84 6.74 -4.61
C VAL A 216 9.54 6.58 -5.38
N LEU A 217 9.59 6.83 -6.69
CA LEU A 217 8.51 6.56 -7.63
C LEU A 217 8.50 5.07 -7.98
N ARG A 218 7.33 4.45 -7.81
CA ARG A 218 7.08 3.03 -8.06
C ARG A 218 6.01 2.87 -9.14
N PRO A 219 6.38 2.86 -10.43
CA PRO A 219 5.41 2.89 -11.53
C PRO A 219 4.56 1.62 -11.63
N HIS A 220 5.02 0.49 -11.09
CA HIS A 220 4.35 -0.82 -11.22
C HIS A 220 3.69 -1.31 -9.93
N SER A 221 3.66 -0.50 -8.87
CA SER A 221 3.11 -0.93 -7.57
C SER A 221 1.62 -0.66 -7.41
N VAL A 222 0.98 0.01 -8.38
CA VAL A 222 -0.44 0.35 -8.31
C VAL A 222 -1.11 0.07 -9.64
N LEU A 223 -2.32 -0.51 -9.59
CA LEU A 223 -3.15 -0.81 -10.75
C LEU A 223 -4.53 -0.20 -10.58
N VAL A 224 -4.98 0.54 -11.59
CA VAL A 224 -6.38 0.96 -11.73
C VAL A 224 -7.15 -0.17 -12.39
N LEU A 225 -8.23 -0.59 -11.74
CA LEU A 225 -9.10 -1.68 -12.17
C LEU A 225 -10.00 -1.23 -13.33
N ARG A 226 -10.13 -2.11 -14.32
CA ARG A 226 -10.99 -1.95 -15.49
C ARG A 226 -12.12 -2.97 -15.47
N ASP A 227 -13.14 -2.72 -16.28
CA ASP A 227 -14.23 -3.68 -16.48
C ASP A 227 -13.67 -5.05 -16.90
N GLY A 228 -14.07 -6.09 -16.17
CA GLY A 228 -13.64 -7.47 -16.40
C GLY A 228 -12.36 -7.91 -15.68
N ASP A 229 -11.68 -7.02 -14.95
CA ASP A 229 -10.54 -7.41 -14.12
C ASP A 229 -11.01 -8.31 -12.96
N THR A 230 -10.29 -9.42 -12.76
CA THR A 230 -10.51 -10.40 -11.67
C THR A 230 -9.21 -10.67 -10.94
N LEU A 231 -9.28 -11.14 -9.69
CA LEU A 231 -8.09 -11.47 -8.91
C LEU A 231 -7.20 -12.52 -9.59
N ASN A 232 -7.79 -13.51 -10.25
CA ASN A 232 -7.05 -14.53 -11.01
C ASN A 232 -6.29 -13.91 -12.20
N LEU A 233 -6.96 -13.11 -13.02
CA LEU A 233 -6.34 -12.48 -14.18
C LEU A 233 -5.19 -11.55 -13.78
N ILE A 234 -5.37 -10.79 -12.69
CA ILE A 234 -4.34 -9.91 -12.16
C ILE A 234 -3.18 -10.72 -11.58
N ALA A 235 -3.47 -11.76 -10.79
CA ALA A 235 -2.46 -12.63 -10.21
C ALA A 235 -1.58 -13.28 -11.29
N GLU A 236 -2.19 -13.80 -12.36
CA GLU A 236 -1.49 -14.38 -13.50
C GLU A 236 -0.65 -13.33 -14.25
N ARG A 237 -1.24 -12.17 -14.59
CA ARG A 237 -0.57 -11.10 -15.35
C ARG A 237 0.68 -10.56 -14.65
N TYR A 238 0.64 -10.48 -13.32
CA TYR A 238 1.72 -9.91 -12.50
C TYR A 238 2.55 -10.97 -11.76
N SER A 239 2.43 -12.25 -12.14
CA SER A 239 3.17 -13.37 -11.54
C SER A 239 3.11 -13.37 -10.00
N THR A 240 1.92 -13.19 -9.45
CA THR A 240 1.65 -13.19 -8.01
C THR A 240 0.52 -14.15 -7.67
N THR A 241 0.10 -14.20 -6.41
CA THR A 241 -0.98 -15.07 -5.93
C THR A 241 -2.15 -14.26 -5.41
N VAL A 242 -3.37 -14.79 -5.54
CA VAL A 242 -4.59 -14.18 -5.00
C VAL A 242 -4.47 -13.91 -3.50
N ALA A 243 -3.85 -14.83 -2.77
CA ALA A 243 -3.57 -14.67 -1.34
C ALA A 243 -2.65 -13.45 -1.06
N THR A 244 -1.62 -13.24 -1.89
CA THR A 244 -0.72 -12.08 -1.76
C THR A 244 -1.43 -10.78 -2.09
N LEU A 245 -2.22 -10.75 -3.17
CA LEU A 245 -3.01 -9.58 -3.57
C LEU A 245 -3.98 -9.16 -2.47
N ARG A 246 -4.71 -10.10 -1.86
CA ARG A 246 -5.63 -9.80 -0.75
C ARG A 246 -4.91 -9.26 0.48
N ARG A 247 -3.77 -9.86 0.84
CA ARG A 247 -2.98 -9.43 2.00
C ARG A 247 -2.51 -7.97 1.89
N ILE A 248 -2.15 -7.53 0.68
CA ILE A 248 -1.66 -6.16 0.43
C ILE A 248 -2.83 -5.17 0.23
N ASN A 249 -4.03 -5.67 -0.06
CA ASN A 249 -5.23 -4.86 -0.30
C ASN A 249 -6.35 -5.20 0.72
N PRO A 250 -6.29 -4.64 1.94
CA PRO A 250 -7.29 -4.90 2.99
C PRO A 250 -8.73 -4.61 2.56
N GLN A 251 -8.95 -3.66 1.65
CA GLN A 251 -10.27 -3.36 1.10
C GLN A 251 -10.90 -4.54 0.32
N LEU A 252 -10.08 -5.49 -0.13
CA LEU A 252 -10.52 -6.72 -0.78
C LEU A 252 -10.77 -7.87 0.22
N GLU A 253 -10.47 -7.69 1.51
CA GLU A 253 -10.70 -8.68 2.57
C GLU A 253 -12.15 -8.70 3.10
N SER A 254 -13.11 -8.10 2.40
CA SER A 254 -14.53 -8.24 2.73
C SER A 254 -14.91 -9.71 2.93
N THR A 255 -15.80 -9.97 3.89
CA THR A 255 -16.29 -11.33 4.19
C THR A 255 -17.76 -11.44 3.81
N GLN A 256 -18.16 -12.63 3.37
CA GLN A 256 -19.54 -12.99 3.05
C GLN A 256 -19.92 -14.26 3.81
N THR A 257 -21.20 -14.40 4.15
CA THR A 257 -21.72 -15.63 4.77
C THR A 257 -22.18 -16.58 3.68
N ILE A 258 -21.71 -17.82 3.73
CA ILE A 258 -22.17 -18.93 2.88
C ILE A 258 -22.83 -20.01 3.73
N THR A 259 -23.68 -20.82 3.12
CA THR A 259 -24.22 -22.03 3.72
C THR A 259 -23.49 -23.24 3.13
N ALA A 260 -22.88 -24.06 3.98
CA ALA A 260 -22.18 -25.27 3.56
C ALA A 260 -23.17 -26.27 2.94
N VAL A 261 -22.75 -26.88 1.84
CA VAL A 261 -23.52 -27.92 1.12
C VAL A 261 -22.84 -29.27 1.29
N GLU A 262 -23.55 -30.37 1.07
CA GLU A 262 -22.96 -31.71 1.07
C GLU A 262 -21.71 -31.78 0.17
N GLY A 263 -20.63 -32.33 0.70
CA GLY A 263 -19.34 -32.44 0.02
C GLY A 263 -18.40 -31.24 0.23
N ASP A 264 -18.85 -30.14 0.86
CA ASP A 264 -17.95 -29.07 1.25
C ASP A 264 -16.98 -29.55 2.35
N SER A 265 -15.69 -29.32 2.15
CA SER A 265 -14.63 -29.50 3.14
C SER A 265 -13.79 -28.23 3.21
N LEU A 266 -12.93 -28.09 4.22
CA LEU A 266 -12.08 -26.90 4.34
C LEU A 266 -11.18 -26.71 3.10
N ALA A 267 -10.65 -27.79 2.52
CA ALA A 267 -9.87 -27.74 1.29
C ALA A 267 -10.70 -27.24 0.09
N VAL A 268 -11.91 -27.75 -0.08
CA VAL A 268 -12.82 -27.37 -1.18
C VAL A 268 -13.21 -25.90 -1.06
N LEU A 269 -13.61 -25.47 0.14
CA LEU A 269 -13.95 -24.07 0.42
C LEU A 269 -12.74 -23.14 0.24
N ALA A 270 -11.57 -23.55 0.70
CA ALA A 270 -10.34 -22.79 0.53
C ALA A 270 -9.99 -22.60 -0.94
N GLY A 271 -10.07 -23.68 -1.74
CA GLY A 271 -9.84 -23.64 -3.18
C GLY A 271 -10.86 -22.76 -3.91
N ARG A 272 -12.16 -22.97 -3.66
CA ARG A 272 -13.26 -22.21 -4.29
C ARG A 272 -13.15 -20.71 -4.02
N HIS A 273 -12.81 -20.33 -2.79
CA HIS A 273 -12.68 -18.93 -2.38
C HIS A 273 -11.24 -18.39 -2.52
N GLY A 274 -10.31 -19.15 -3.11
CA GLY A 274 -8.90 -18.79 -3.28
C GLY A 274 -8.26 -18.24 -2.01
N THR A 275 -8.49 -18.94 -0.90
CA THR A 275 -7.98 -18.61 0.44
C THR A 275 -7.23 -19.80 1.02
N THR A 276 -6.71 -19.66 2.23
CA THR A 276 -6.07 -20.74 2.97
C THR A 276 -7.01 -21.31 4.02
N GLU A 277 -6.84 -22.59 4.37
CA GLU A 277 -7.58 -23.20 5.47
C GLU A 277 -7.36 -22.47 6.79
N SER A 278 -6.12 -21.99 7.04
CA SER A 278 -5.81 -21.20 8.23
C SER A 278 -6.62 -19.91 8.30
N LYS A 279 -6.82 -19.21 7.17
CA LYS A 279 -7.68 -18.02 7.13
C LYS A 279 -9.15 -18.40 7.35
N LEU A 280 -9.65 -19.48 6.74
CA LEU A 280 -11.02 -19.95 7.00
C LEU A 280 -11.25 -20.31 8.46
N ARG A 281 -10.30 -21.00 9.10
CA ARG A 281 -10.32 -21.27 10.54
C ARG A 281 -10.35 -19.97 11.33
N SER A 282 -9.52 -18.98 10.99
CA SER A 282 -9.51 -17.69 11.69
C SER A 282 -10.84 -16.92 11.60
N LEU A 283 -11.56 -17.03 10.48
CA LEU A 283 -12.87 -16.40 10.29
C LEU A 283 -14.01 -17.14 10.99
N ASN A 284 -13.86 -18.44 11.24
CA ASN A 284 -14.92 -19.31 11.72
C ASN A 284 -14.48 -20.08 12.97
N PRO A 285 -14.77 -19.57 14.17
CA PRO A 285 -14.45 -20.29 15.41
C PRO A 285 -15.08 -21.69 15.49
N VAL A 286 -16.22 -21.91 14.84
CA VAL A 286 -16.92 -23.20 14.80
C VAL A 286 -16.05 -24.30 14.19
N VAL A 287 -15.22 -23.99 13.19
CA VAL A 287 -14.34 -24.99 12.56
C VAL A 287 -12.99 -25.14 13.26
N GLN A 288 -12.75 -24.40 14.35
CA GLN A 288 -11.58 -24.55 15.23
C GLN A 288 -11.84 -25.52 16.40
N GLN A 289 -12.96 -26.24 16.39
CA GLN A 289 -13.22 -27.26 17.39
C GLN A 289 -12.17 -28.37 17.32
N SER A 290 -11.78 -28.88 18.48
CA SER A 290 -10.82 -29.96 18.63
C SER A 290 -11.39 -31.13 19.40
N GLU A 291 -10.94 -32.33 19.06
CA GLU A 291 -11.15 -33.57 19.79
C GLU A 291 -9.89 -33.93 20.60
N THR A 292 -10.09 -34.61 21.71
CA THR A 292 -9.01 -35.02 22.60
C THR A 292 -8.48 -36.39 22.20
N TYR A 293 -7.18 -36.49 21.95
CA TYR A 293 -6.44 -37.73 21.72
C TYR A 293 -5.46 -37.98 22.86
N ILE A 294 -5.35 -39.22 23.34
CA ILE A 294 -4.42 -39.59 24.41
C ILE A 294 -3.29 -40.40 23.77
N SER A 295 -2.05 -39.93 23.91
CA SER A 295 -0.89 -40.60 23.33
C SER A 295 -0.59 -41.92 24.02
N VAL A 296 -0.30 -42.93 23.20
CA VAL A 296 0.14 -44.25 23.66
C VAL A 296 1.67 -44.27 23.75
N GLU A 297 2.22 -45.23 24.49
CA GLU A 297 3.67 -45.41 24.62
C GLU A 297 4.33 -45.59 23.24
N GLY A 298 5.29 -44.74 22.91
CA GLY A 298 6.01 -44.75 21.63
C GLY A 298 5.44 -43.81 20.55
N ASP A 299 4.30 -43.15 20.79
CA ASP A 299 3.77 -42.14 19.87
C ASP A 299 4.72 -40.95 19.75
N THR A 300 5.02 -40.53 18.53
CA THR A 300 5.72 -39.27 18.23
C THR A 300 4.75 -38.27 17.62
N LEU A 301 5.11 -36.99 17.59
CA LEU A 301 4.29 -36.00 16.87
C LEU A 301 4.21 -36.31 15.38
N SER A 302 5.29 -36.86 14.79
CA SER A 302 5.34 -37.30 13.40
C SER A 302 4.41 -38.50 13.13
N SER A 303 4.39 -39.52 14.00
CA SER A 303 3.54 -40.69 13.83
C SER A 303 2.06 -40.32 13.97
N VAL A 304 1.70 -39.59 15.02
CA VAL A 304 0.30 -39.17 15.25
C VAL A 304 -0.20 -38.28 14.12
N ALA A 305 0.61 -37.33 13.65
CA ALA A 305 0.23 -36.47 12.53
C ALA A 305 0.01 -37.28 11.24
N ALA A 306 0.89 -38.24 10.94
CA ALA A 306 0.76 -39.08 9.76
C ALA A 306 -0.49 -39.98 9.81
N GLU A 307 -0.72 -40.66 10.94
CA GLU A 307 -1.89 -41.52 11.14
C GLU A 307 -3.20 -40.75 11.02
N GLN A 308 -3.25 -39.53 11.56
CA GLN A 308 -4.44 -38.68 11.55
C GLN A 308 -4.58 -37.86 10.26
N ASN A 309 -3.68 -38.03 9.29
CA ASN A 309 -3.62 -37.25 8.04
C ASN A 309 -3.59 -35.72 8.30
N LEU A 310 -2.81 -35.30 9.29
CA LEU A 310 -2.62 -33.91 9.69
C LEU A 310 -1.23 -33.42 9.27
N SER A 311 -1.11 -32.13 8.97
CA SER A 311 0.22 -31.52 8.89
C SER A 311 0.77 -31.31 10.30
N LEU A 312 2.08 -31.51 10.45
CA LEU A 312 2.78 -31.21 11.71
C LEU A 312 2.56 -29.75 12.16
N SER A 313 2.48 -28.82 11.21
CA SER A 313 2.19 -27.42 11.47
C SER A 313 0.79 -27.20 12.06
N LEU A 314 -0.22 -27.94 11.56
CA LEU A 314 -1.59 -27.84 12.05
C LEU A 314 -1.71 -28.48 13.44
N LEU A 315 -1.06 -29.62 13.67
CA LEU A 315 -1.04 -30.27 14.99
C LEU A 315 -0.42 -29.34 16.05
N ARG A 316 0.71 -28.70 15.74
CA ARG A 316 1.35 -27.72 16.62
C ARG A 316 0.51 -26.46 16.83
N GLN A 317 -0.28 -26.06 15.83
CA GLN A 317 -1.19 -24.91 15.97
C GLN A 317 -2.24 -25.13 17.07
N PHE A 318 -2.72 -26.36 17.23
CA PHE A 318 -3.69 -26.73 18.27
C PHE A 318 -3.04 -27.07 19.61
N ASN A 319 -1.75 -27.41 19.63
CA ASN A 319 -1.00 -27.82 20.82
C ASN A 319 0.20 -26.89 21.03
N SER A 320 -0.05 -25.65 21.46
CA SER A 320 1.00 -24.64 21.58
C SER A 320 2.11 -25.02 22.57
N GLU A 321 1.80 -25.78 23.63
CA GLU A 321 2.80 -26.31 24.56
C GLU A 321 3.82 -27.24 23.89
N LEU A 322 3.47 -27.88 22.78
CA LEU A 322 4.31 -28.83 22.05
C LEU A 322 5.00 -28.19 20.84
N SER A 323 4.92 -26.87 20.69
CA SER A 323 5.53 -26.16 19.55
C SER A 323 7.05 -26.32 19.50
N SER A 324 7.71 -26.42 20.65
CA SER A 324 9.16 -26.65 20.76
C SER A 324 9.56 -28.11 20.86
N TRP A 325 8.60 -29.04 20.96
CA TRP A 325 8.88 -30.46 21.10
C TRP A 325 9.38 -31.06 19.77
N PRO A 326 10.46 -31.87 19.77
CA PRO A 326 10.99 -32.48 18.56
C PRO A 326 9.99 -33.45 17.92
N SER A 327 9.86 -33.43 16.59
CA SER A 327 8.82 -34.20 15.90
C SER A 327 8.97 -35.73 16.04
N GLU A 328 10.21 -36.20 16.13
CA GLU A 328 10.58 -37.63 16.17
C GLU A 328 10.80 -38.15 17.61
N GLU A 329 10.72 -37.28 18.62
CA GLU A 329 10.92 -37.70 20.01
C GLU A 329 9.61 -38.26 20.58
N PRO A 330 9.64 -39.42 21.27
CA PRO A 330 8.43 -40.03 21.82
C PRO A 330 7.79 -39.10 22.85
N LEU A 331 6.48 -38.94 22.73
CA LEU A 331 5.69 -38.18 23.67
C LEU A 331 5.64 -38.91 25.02
N PRO A 332 5.61 -38.19 26.15
CA PRO A 332 5.33 -38.80 27.45
C PRO A 332 4.03 -39.61 27.41
N ALA A 333 4.02 -40.78 28.03
CA ALA A 333 2.82 -41.63 28.06
C ALA A 333 1.64 -40.88 28.71
N GLY A 334 0.47 -40.92 28.06
CA GLY A 334 -0.73 -40.23 28.53
C GLY A 334 -0.76 -38.73 28.22
N THR A 335 0.11 -38.23 27.32
CA THR A 335 0.03 -36.85 26.85
C THR A 335 -1.30 -36.63 26.13
N THR A 336 -1.97 -35.53 26.48
CA THR A 336 -3.25 -35.17 25.86
C THR A 336 -2.98 -34.25 24.67
N LEU A 337 -3.34 -34.70 23.47
CA LEU A 337 -3.25 -33.93 22.23
C LEU A 337 -4.63 -33.43 21.81
N LEU A 338 -4.71 -32.16 21.42
CA LEU A 338 -5.88 -31.58 20.78
C LEU A 338 -5.75 -31.74 19.26
N LEU A 339 -6.63 -32.55 18.67
CA LEU A 339 -6.70 -32.77 17.23
C LEU A 339 -7.85 -31.95 16.63
N PRO A 340 -7.70 -31.30 15.46
CA PRO A 340 -8.80 -30.57 14.85
C PRO A 340 -9.94 -31.51 14.39
N LEU A 341 -11.17 -31.19 14.80
CA LEU A 341 -12.38 -31.92 14.37
C LEU A 341 -12.61 -31.76 12.86
N TYR A 342 -12.50 -30.52 12.36
CA TYR A 342 -12.61 -30.21 10.94
C TYR A 342 -11.22 -30.17 10.29
N ARG A 343 -10.85 -31.28 9.66
CA ARG A 343 -9.58 -31.46 8.93
C ARG A 343 -9.73 -30.93 7.50
N SER A 344 -8.63 -30.98 6.73
CA SER A 344 -8.59 -30.50 5.35
C SER A 344 -9.69 -31.11 4.48
N THR A 345 -9.89 -32.43 4.59
CA THR A 345 -10.85 -33.20 3.79
C THR A 345 -12.11 -33.64 4.54
N THR A 346 -12.21 -33.34 5.84
CA THR A 346 -13.41 -33.70 6.62
C THR A 346 -14.63 -32.95 6.06
N PRO A 347 -15.74 -33.65 5.77
CA PRO A 347 -16.95 -33.00 5.30
C PRO A 347 -17.54 -32.12 6.40
N ILE A 348 -17.91 -30.91 6.03
CA ILE A 348 -18.60 -29.96 6.90
C ILE A 348 -20.10 -30.26 6.83
N PRO A 349 -20.82 -30.28 7.97
CA PRO A 349 -22.26 -30.50 7.98
C PRO A 349 -23.02 -29.51 7.08
N ALA A 350 -23.91 -30.05 6.24
CA ALA A 350 -24.76 -29.23 5.39
C ALA A 350 -25.65 -28.30 6.25
N GLY A 351 -25.86 -27.08 5.78
CA GLY A 351 -26.62 -26.05 6.51
C GLY A 351 -25.79 -25.22 7.49
N MET A 352 -24.53 -25.57 7.75
CA MET A 352 -23.63 -24.76 8.57
C MET A 352 -23.33 -23.42 7.88
N GLN A 353 -23.51 -22.31 8.59
CA GLN A 353 -23.15 -20.98 8.09
C GLN A 353 -21.66 -20.69 8.36
N LEU A 354 -20.93 -20.28 7.33
CA LEU A 354 -19.51 -19.97 7.39
C LEU A 354 -19.21 -18.63 6.75
N LEU A 355 -18.30 -17.87 7.36
CA LEU A 355 -17.72 -16.66 6.81
C LEU A 355 -16.55 -17.01 5.88
N VAL A 356 -16.63 -16.55 4.64
CA VAL A 356 -15.61 -16.73 3.61
C VAL A 356 -15.27 -15.38 2.97
N PRO A 357 -14.13 -15.25 2.28
CA PRO A 357 -13.85 -14.04 1.51
C PRO A 357 -14.96 -13.72 0.50
N GLY A 358 -15.35 -12.44 0.45
CA GLY A 358 -16.43 -11.90 -0.37
C GLY A 358 -16.13 -11.94 -1.86
N TYR A 359 -14.95 -11.47 -2.26
CA TYR A 359 -14.50 -11.54 -3.65
C TYR A 359 -13.92 -12.92 -3.95
N LEU A 360 -14.57 -13.73 -4.79
CA LEU A 360 -13.97 -14.96 -5.29
C LEU A 360 -12.80 -14.62 -6.24
N PRO A 361 -11.87 -15.57 -6.49
CA PRO A 361 -10.79 -15.35 -7.43
C PRO A 361 -11.25 -14.96 -8.86
N SER A 362 -12.44 -15.43 -9.24
CA SER A 362 -13.09 -15.14 -10.52
C SER A 362 -14.12 -14.01 -10.47
N THR A 363 -14.42 -13.45 -9.29
CA THR A 363 -15.36 -12.32 -9.17
C THR A 363 -14.76 -11.08 -9.83
N GLN A 364 -15.58 -10.37 -10.62
CA GLN A 364 -15.20 -9.08 -11.18
C GLN A 364 -15.02 -8.06 -10.05
N LEU A 365 -13.89 -7.38 -10.07
CA LEU A 365 -13.62 -6.29 -9.13
C LEU A 365 -14.34 -5.02 -9.60
N PRO A 366 -14.71 -4.12 -8.67
CA PRO A 366 -15.32 -2.85 -9.02
C PRO A 366 -14.39 -2.04 -9.93
N ALA A 367 -14.86 -1.73 -11.15
CA ALA A 367 -14.09 -0.93 -12.09
C ALA A 367 -13.99 0.52 -11.63
N GLY A 368 -12.87 1.17 -11.94
CA GLY A 368 -12.59 2.52 -11.45
C GLY A 368 -12.18 2.55 -9.97
N GLU A 369 -11.89 1.42 -9.35
CA GLU A 369 -11.12 1.35 -8.11
C GLU A 369 -9.64 1.12 -8.41
N TRP A 370 -8.76 1.23 -7.41
CA TRP A 370 -7.35 0.88 -7.57
C TRP A 370 -6.87 -0.04 -6.46
N ILE A 371 -5.83 -0.81 -6.78
CA ILE A 371 -5.22 -1.78 -5.87
C ILE A 371 -3.70 -1.65 -5.91
N TYR A 372 -3.06 -2.02 -4.80
CA TYR A 372 -1.62 -2.20 -4.72
C TYR A 372 -1.20 -3.55 -5.30
N LEU A 373 -0.09 -3.55 -6.03
CA LEU A 373 0.59 -4.73 -6.53
C LEU A 373 1.83 -4.99 -5.65
N PRO A 374 2.16 -6.27 -5.40
CA PRO A 374 3.39 -6.63 -4.72
C PRO A 374 4.63 -6.18 -5.50
N ALA A 375 5.71 -5.96 -4.78
CA ALA A 375 7.04 -5.78 -5.34
C ALA A 375 7.36 -6.94 -6.31
N ARG A 376 7.95 -6.60 -7.47
CA ARG A 376 8.38 -7.61 -8.43
C ARG A 376 9.58 -8.33 -7.82
N ARG A 377 9.40 -9.58 -7.44
CA ARG A 377 10.54 -10.44 -7.13
C ARG A 377 11.44 -10.46 -8.37
N SER A 378 12.71 -10.10 -8.21
CA SER A 378 13.72 -10.46 -9.18
C SER A 378 13.58 -11.97 -9.42
N ALA A 379 13.45 -12.37 -10.68
CA ALA A 379 13.59 -13.79 -11.00
C ALA A 379 14.95 -14.24 -10.43
N PRO A 380 15.04 -15.46 -9.86
CA PRO A 380 16.35 -16.01 -9.57
C PRO A 380 17.12 -15.97 -10.89
N VAL A 381 18.27 -15.30 -10.88
CA VAL A 381 19.19 -15.32 -12.00
C VAL A 381 19.48 -16.79 -12.30
N LEU A 382 19.32 -17.20 -13.54
CA LEU A 382 19.73 -18.52 -14.04
C LEU A 382 21.28 -18.61 -14.09
N ASP A 383 21.95 -18.26 -13.00
CA ASP A 383 23.39 -18.46 -12.80
C ASP A 383 23.57 -19.51 -11.72
N GLU A 384 23.43 -20.76 -12.15
CA GLU A 384 24.20 -21.94 -11.71
C GLU A 384 23.65 -23.15 -12.45
N LEU A 385 23.81 -23.16 -13.78
CA LEU A 385 24.03 -24.43 -14.45
C LEU A 385 25.47 -24.81 -14.13
N PRO A 386 25.74 -25.94 -13.43
CA PRO A 386 27.10 -26.41 -13.27
C PRO A 386 27.67 -26.65 -14.67
N ASP A 387 28.84 -26.07 -14.95
CA ASP A 387 29.60 -26.32 -16.17
C ASP A 387 29.68 -27.83 -16.40
N PRO A 388 29.32 -28.34 -17.59
CA PRO A 388 29.52 -29.74 -17.90
C PRO A 388 31.02 -29.96 -18.11
N ALA A 389 31.66 -30.53 -17.10
CA ALA A 389 32.91 -31.30 -17.15
C ALA A 389 34.11 -30.69 -17.92
N GLY A 390 35.15 -30.34 -17.16
CA GLY A 390 36.54 -30.28 -17.62
C GLY A 390 37.44 -31.06 -16.67
#